data_AF-A0A2N6A8T3-F1
#
_entry.id   AF-A0A2N6A8T3-F1
#
_cell.length_a   1.000
_cell.length_b   1.000
_cell.length_c   1.000
_cell.angle_alpha   90.00
_cell.angle_beta   90.00
_cell.angle_gamma   90.00
#
_symmetry.space_group_name_H-M   'P 1'
#
loop_
_entity.id
_entity.type
_entity.pdbx_description
1 polymer ?
#
loop_
_entity_poly.entity_id
_entity_poly.type
_entity_poly.pdbx_seq_one_letter_code
_entity_poly.pdbx_strand_id
1 'polypeptide(L)' 'MPKISSKTNPKIKLLKKLGQKKYRTEHGLFIIENFVSIYDAFLAGHYPIEIYIDKNFYQKNISQVD' A
#
# COMPACT_ATOMS: atom_id res chain seq x y z
N MET A 1 -1.37 -14.45 1.40
CA MET A 1 -1.63 -13.02 1.72
C MET A 1 -3.08 -12.86 2.16
N PRO A 2 -3.37 -12.22 3.31
CA PRO A 2 -4.75 -12.04 3.77
C PRO A 2 -5.52 -11.07 2.87
N LYS A 3 -6.68 -11.51 2.36
CA LYS A 3 -7.54 -10.72 1.49
C LYS A 3 -8.40 -9.76 2.33
N ILE A 4 -8.36 -8.46 2.00
CA ILE A 4 -9.26 -7.46 2.59
C ILE A 4 -10.43 -7.22 1.62
N SER A 5 -11.64 -7.60 2.03
CA SER A 5 -12.87 -7.39 1.24
C SER A 5 -13.84 -6.38 1.86
N SER A 6 -13.72 -6.14 3.17
CA SER A 6 -14.65 -5.25 3.89
C SER A 6 -14.31 -3.78 3.72
N LYS A 7 -15.31 -3.00 3.29
CA LYS A 7 -15.24 -1.53 3.22
C LYS A 7 -15.16 -0.86 4.61
N THR A 8 -15.59 -1.55 5.66
CA THR A 8 -15.54 -1.06 7.05
C THR A 8 -14.27 -1.45 7.78
N ASN A 9 -13.35 -2.16 7.12
CA ASN A 9 -12.09 -2.57 7.71
C ASN A 9 -11.31 -1.35 8.27
N PRO A 10 -10.92 -1.35 9.55
CA PRO A 10 -10.19 -0.25 10.17
C PRO A 10 -8.90 0.15 9.42
N LYS A 11 -8.18 -0.81 8.84
CA LYS A 11 -6.98 -0.53 8.02
C LYS A 11 -7.33 0.29 6.77
N ILE A 12 -8.39 -0.08 6.06
CA ILE A 12 -8.85 0.67 4.88
C ILE A 12 -9.27 2.10 5.26
N LYS A 13 -9.93 2.26 6.42
CA LYS A 13 -10.28 3.59 6.94
C LYS A 13 -9.03 4.43 7.25
N LEU A 14 -8.01 3.84 7.86
CA LEU A 14 -6.74 4.52 8.14
C LEU A 14 -6.02 4.93 6.85
N LEU A 15 -5.91 4.02 5.87
CA LEU A 15 -5.28 4.33 4.58
C LEU A 15 -5.95 5.53 3.91
N LYS A 16 -7.29 5.59 3.89
CA LYS A 16 -8.02 6.76 3.38
C LYS A 16 -7.70 8.05 4.13
N LYS A 17 -7.53 7.98 5.46
CA LYS A 17 -7.18 9.13 6.30
C LYS A 17 -5.76 9.64 6.03
N LEU A 18 -4.79 8.76 5.72
CA LEU A 18 -3.40 9.13 5.39
C LEU A 18 -3.27 9.99 4.13
N GLY A 19 -4.32 10.11 3.30
CA GLY A 19 -4.40 11.12 2.24
C GLY A 19 -4.36 12.57 2.76
N GLN A 20 -4.72 12.80 4.02
CA GLN A 20 -4.74 14.14 4.64
C GLN A 20 -3.45 14.40 5.45
N LYS A 21 -2.88 15.61 5.31
CA LYS A 21 -1.62 16.01 5.98
C LYS A 21 -1.65 15.83 7.50
N LYS A 22 -2.79 16.13 8.14
CA LYS A 22 -2.99 15.96 9.59
C LYS A 22 -2.65 14.53 10.02
N TYR A 23 -3.28 13.54 9.38
CA TYR A 23 -3.10 12.13 9.72
C TYR A 23 -1.71 11.61 9.35
N ARG A 24 -1.08 12.13 8.28
CA ARG A 24 0.33 11.79 8.00
C ARG A 24 1.28 12.24 9.11
N THR A 25 1.05 13.45 9.62
CA THR A 25 1.87 14.02 10.70
C THR A 25 1.62 13.27 12.00
N GLU A 26 0.37 12.95 12.31
CA GLU A 26 -0.03 12.20 13.52
C GLU A 26 0.56 10.79 13.55
N HIS A 27 0.56 10.09 12.40
CA HIS A 27 1.02 8.70 12.34
C HIS A 27 2.48 8.54 11.91
N GLY A 28 3.12 9.58 11.35
CA GLY A 28 4.45 9.47 10.74
C GLY A 28 4.48 8.61 9.47
N LEU A 29 3.31 8.40 8.84
CA LEU A 29 3.14 7.51 7.70
C LEU A 29 2.54 8.26 6.51
N PHE A 30 2.84 7.79 5.30
CA PHE A 30 2.22 8.26 4.08
C PHE A 30 2.03 7.12 3.09
N ILE A 31 1.19 7.35 2.09
CA ILE A 31 0.93 6.37 1.02
C ILE A 31 1.73 6.81 -0.20
N ILE A 32 2.41 5.84 -0.79
CA ILE A 32 2.90 5.91 -2.16
C ILE A 32 2.04 5.00 -3.02
N GLU A 33 1.71 5.46 -4.21
CA GLU A 33 0.97 4.67 -5.20
C GLU A 33 1.90 4.33 -6.35
N ASN A 34 1.56 3.26 -7.10
CA ASN A 34 2.30 2.74 -8.26
C ASN A 34 3.65 2.04 -7.96
N PHE A 35 4.05 1.16 -8.88
CA PHE A 35 5.26 0.34 -8.75
C PHE A 35 6.55 1.16 -8.88
N VAL A 36 6.57 2.19 -9.74
CA VAL A 36 7.75 3.01 -10.00
C VAL A 36 8.17 3.75 -8.74
N SER A 37 7.24 4.42 -8.06
CA SER A 37 7.51 5.14 -6.82
C SER A 37 7.92 4.22 -5.68
N ILE A 38 7.38 2.98 -5.63
CA ILE A 38 7.82 1.96 -4.67
C ILE A 38 9.26 1.53 -4.96
N TYR A 39 9.59 1.31 -6.24
CA TYR A 39 10.92 0.90 -6.66
C TYR A 39 11.96 2.00 -6.40
N ASP A 40 11.67 3.25 -6.72
CA ASP A 40 12.55 4.39 -6.45
C ASP A 40 12.80 4.57 -4.95
N ALA A 41 11.74 4.44 -4.13
CA ALA A 41 11.87 4.48 -2.68
C ALA A 41 12.79 3.36 -2.17
N PHE A 42 12.63 2.14 -2.69
CA PHE A 42 13.47 1.00 -2.34
C PHE A 42 14.95 1.26 -2.70
N LEU A 43 15.22 1.78 -3.91
CA LEU A 43 16.58 2.13 -4.33
C LEU A 43 17.20 3.24 -3.48
N ALA A 44 16.38 4.15 -2.96
CA ALA A 44 16.81 5.20 -2.03
C ALA A 44 16.99 4.71 -0.58
N GLY A 45 16.82 3.41 -0.31
CA GLY A 45 16.94 2.83 1.03
C GLY A 45 15.71 3.03 1.92
N HIS A 46 14.57 3.40 1.34
CA HIS A 46 13.29 3.52 2.03
C HIS A 46 12.43 2.29 1.76
N TYR A 47 12.02 1.60 2.83
CA TYR A 47 11.28 0.36 2.74
C TYR A 47 9.81 0.56 3.16
N PRO A 48 8.83 0.09 2.37
CA PRO A 48 7.43 0.09 2.78
C PRO A 48 7.20 -0.78 4.03
N ILE A 49 6.39 -0.28 4.97
CA ILE A 49 5.97 -1.07 6.15
C ILE A 49 4.90 -2.10 5.77
N GLU A 50 4.00 -1.74 4.85
CA GLU A 50 2.96 -2.62 4.32
C GLU A 50 2.79 -2.35 2.81
N ILE A 51 2.59 -3.42 2.03
CA ILE A 51 2.30 -3.33 0.59
C ILE A 51 0.89 -3.87 0.35
N TYR A 52 0.10 -3.09 -0.38
CA TYR A 52 -1.26 -3.44 -0.77
C TYR A 52 -1.29 -3.66 -2.28
N ILE A 53 -1.78 -4.83 -2.69
CA ILE A 53 -1.83 -5.24 -4.09
C ILE A 53 -3.29 -5.49 -4.44
N ASP A 54 -3.72 -4.94 -5.57
CA ASP A 54 -5.06 -5.23 -6.08
C ASP A 54 -5.13 -6.66 -6.65
N LYS A 55 -6.34 -7.22 -6.65
CA LYS A 55 -6.54 -8.61 -7.11
C LYS A 55 -6.14 -8.80 -8.58
N ASN A 56 -6.42 -7.83 -9.43
CA ASN A 56 -6.18 -7.92 -10.88
C ASN A 56 -4.67 -7.90 -11.16
N PHE A 57 -3.92 -7.04 -10.48
CA PHE A 57 -2.48 -6.97 -10.54
C PHE A 57 -1.83 -8.28 -10.09
N TYR A 58 -2.30 -8.84 -8.97
CA TYR A 58 -1.81 -10.13 -8.47
C TYR A 58 -2.04 -11.27 -9.48
N GLN A 59 -3.24 -11.32 -10.07
CA GLN A 59 -3.59 -12.34 -11.07
C GLN A 59 -2.77 -12.21 -12.35
N LYS A 60 -2.50 -10.98 -12.80
CA LYS A 60 -1.77 -10.72 -14.04
C LYS A 60 -0.26 -10.97 -13.91
N ASN A 61 0.35 -10.63 -12.77
CA ASN A 61 1.81 -10.51 -12.67
C ASN A 61 2.46 -11.47 -11.68
N ILE A 62 1.72 -12.03 -10.72
CA ILE A 62 2.28 -12.85 -9.63
C ILE A 62 1.81 -14.30 -9.75
N SER A 63 0.58 -14.53 -10.19
CA SER A 63 -0.02 -15.88 -10.28
C SER A 63 0.54 -16.75 -11.42
N GLN A 64 1.55 -16.29 -12.16
CA GLN A 64 2.24 -17.04 -13.23
C GLN A 64 3.68 -17.42 -12.85
N VAL A 65 4.10 -17.13 -11.62
CA VAL A 65 5.40 -17.56 -11.10
C VAL A 65 5.13 -18.77 -10.21
N ASP A 66 5.29 -19.96 -10.79
CA ASP A 66 5.32 -21.25 -10.08
C ASP A 66 6.57 -21.37 -9.20
#